data_AF-A0A960FS43-F1
#
_entry.id   AF-A0A960FS43-F1
#
_cell.length_a   1.000
_cell.length_b   1.000
_cell.length_c   1.000
_cell.angle_alpha   90.00
_cell.angle_beta   90.00
_cell.angle_gamma   90.00
#
_symmetry.space_group_name_H-M   'P 1'
#
loop_
_entity.id
_entity.type
_entity.pdbx_description
1 polymer ?
#
loop_
_entity_poly.entity_id
_entity_poly.type
_entity_poly.pdbx_seq_one_letter_code
_entity_poly.pdbx_strand_id
1 'polypeptide(L)'
;MPPDPVVLDVTEFGAVGDGEANDGPAVLAHTCFEGFDGFRHIRPRFDPDVGAVLYLPAGTYRLGPLEGYDRHHSFPFSRFHIRGDGPGRTTLLLDHRAYPKVRLSIHGDARFGGGVDTSISDLTVRSNLPAPGNRTSADMNVH
;
A
#
# COMPACT_ATOMS: atom_id res chain seq x y z
N MET A 1 23.42 -1.77 -15.45
CA MET A 1 22.00 -1.47 -15.18
C MET A 1 21.79 -1.58 -13.69
N PRO A 2 20.99 -0.71 -13.05
CA PRO A 2 20.52 -1.01 -11.71
C PRO A 2 19.75 -2.34 -11.72
N PRO A 3 19.77 -3.11 -10.62
CA PRO A 3 18.97 -4.32 -10.49
C PRO A 3 17.47 -4.00 -10.60
N ASP A 4 16.69 -4.94 -11.14
CA ASP A 4 15.24 -4.79 -11.23
C ASP A 4 14.62 -4.75 -9.82
N PRO A 5 13.56 -3.95 -9.59
CA PRO A 5 12.86 -3.90 -8.31
C PRO A 5 12.24 -5.27 -8.02
N VAL A 6 12.23 -5.65 -6.73
CA VAL A 6 11.60 -6.92 -6.33
C VAL A 6 10.08 -6.81 -6.45
N VAL A 7 9.43 -7.85 -6.96
CA VAL A 7 7.97 -7.92 -7.02
C VAL A 7 7.48 -8.62 -5.76
N LEU A 8 6.62 -7.95 -5.01
CA LEU A 8 6.02 -8.44 -3.77
C LEU A 8 4.53 -8.67 -4.02
N ASP A 9 4.14 -9.91 -4.28
CA ASP A 9 2.74 -10.29 -4.52
C ASP A 9 2.00 -10.40 -3.18
N VAL A 10 0.95 -9.57 -2.99
CA VAL A 10 0.20 -9.52 -1.73
C VAL A 10 -0.48 -10.84 -1.37
N THR A 11 -0.74 -11.72 -2.34
CA THR A 11 -1.39 -13.02 -2.10
C THR A 11 -0.47 -14.01 -1.39
N GLU A 12 0.85 -13.88 -1.56
CA GLU A 12 1.85 -14.66 -0.81
C GLU A 12 1.86 -14.30 0.68
N PHE A 13 1.28 -13.16 1.05
CA PHE A 13 1.20 -12.64 2.41
C PHE A 13 -0.22 -12.66 2.99
N GLY A 14 -1.13 -13.42 2.36
CA GLY A 14 -2.47 -13.69 2.88
C GLY A 14 -3.56 -12.74 2.40
N ALA A 15 -3.30 -11.89 1.40
CA ALA A 15 -4.38 -11.17 0.74
C ALA A 15 -5.24 -12.14 -0.09
N VAL A 16 -6.56 -12.05 0.07
CA VAL A 16 -7.55 -12.90 -0.59
C VAL A 16 -8.09 -12.24 -1.85
N GLY A 17 -8.40 -10.93 -1.79
CA GLY A 17 -8.92 -10.20 -2.95
C GLY A 17 -10.37 -10.54 -3.32
N ASP A 18 -11.19 -10.98 -2.36
CA ASP A 18 -12.60 -11.35 -2.56
C ASP A 18 -13.60 -10.20 -2.30
N GLY A 19 -13.12 -9.06 -1.80
CA GLY A 19 -13.90 -7.88 -1.44
C GLY A 19 -14.51 -7.93 -0.04
N GLU A 20 -14.35 -9.05 0.67
CA GLU A 20 -14.96 -9.31 1.97
C GLU A 20 -13.91 -9.46 3.07
N ALA A 21 -12.83 -10.21 2.83
CA ALA A 21 -11.74 -10.39 3.77
C ALA A 21 -11.01 -9.07 4.06
N ASN A 22 -10.50 -8.90 5.28
CA ASN A 22 -9.61 -7.77 5.57
C ASN A 22 -8.21 -8.05 5.01
N ASP A 23 -7.92 -7.51 3.84
CA ASP A 23 -6.62 -7.60 3.18
C ASP A 23 -5.63 -6.54 3.68
N GLY A 24 -6.07 -5.63 4.56
CA GLY A 24 -5.26 -4.57 5.15
C GLY A 24 -3.90 -5.05 5.68
N PRO A 25 -3.83 -6.09 6.52
CA PRO A 25 -2.57 -6.64 7.03
C PRO A 25 -1.59 -7.07 5.94
N ALA A 26 -2.07 -7.78 4.92
CA ALA A 26 -1.23 -8.22 3.81
C ALA A 26 -0.74 -7.00 3.00
N VAL A 27 -1.67 -6.15 2.55
CA VAL A 27 -1.38 -5.04 1.63
C VAL A 27 -0.56 -3.94 2.30
N LEU A 28 -0.84 -3.59 3.56
CA LEU A 28 -0.31 -2.39 4.23
C LEU A 28 0.90 -2.68 5.12
N ALA A 29 1.18 -3.95 5.42
CA ALA A 29 2.24 -4.32 6.36
C ALA A 29 3.03 -5.57 5.94
N HIS A 30 2.42 -6.75 5.97
CA HIS A 30 3.14 -8.02 5.94
C HIS A 30 3.91 -8.26 4.64
N THR A 31 3.40 -7.74 3.53
CA THR A 31 4.10 -7.82 2.24
C THR A 31 5.36 -6.98 2.21
N CYS A 32 5.39 -5.86 2.93
CA CYS A 32 6.51 -4.90 2.89
C CYS A 32 7.51 -5.08 4.03
N PHE A 33 7.07 -5.58 5.19
CA PHE A 33 7.88 -5.61 6.41
C PHE A 33 7.98 -7.01 7.02
N GLU A 34 9.15 -7.32 7.57
CA GLU A 34 9.38 -8.48 8.42
C GLU A 34 8.95 -8.18 9.86
N GLY A 35 8.16 -9.09 10.46
CA GLY A 35 7.84 -9.04 11.89
C GLY A 35 7.14 -7.75 12.32
N PHE A 36 6.21 -7.24 11.50
CA PHE A 36 5.48 -6.00 11.75
C PHE A 36 4.88 -5.93 13.17
N ASP A 37 5.37 -4.97 13.98
CA ASP A 37 5.00 -4.79 15.39
C ASP A 37 4.39 -3.40 15.69
N GLY A 38 3.73 -2.81 14.69
CA GLY A 38 3.20 -1.44 14.79
C GLY A 38 4.24 -0.36 14.48
N PHE A 39 5.14 -0.64 13.53
CA PHE A 39 6.19 0.26 13.04
C PHE A 39 7.23 0.69 14.08
N ARG A 40 7.36 -0.01 15.22
CA ARG A 40 8.43 0.28 16.19
C ARG A 40 9.78 -0.16 15.64
N HIS A 41 9.79 -1.25 14.88
CA HIS A 41 10.97 -1.72 14.15
C HIS A 41 10.60 -1.94 12.67
N ILE A 42 11.11 -1.08 11.81
CA ILE A 42 10.88 -1.18 10.36
C ILE A 42 11.99 -2.01 9.74
N ARG A 43 11.66 -3.22 9.28
CA ARG A 43 12.57 -4.11 8.54
C ARG A 43 11.97 -4.43 7.19
N PRO A 44 12.35 -3.72 6.11
CA PRO A 44 11.80 -3.98 4.79
C PRO A 44 12.20 -5.38 4.30
N ARG A 45 11.30 -6.04 3.57
CA ARG A 45 11.57 -7.34 2.92
C ARG A 45 12.41 -7.25 1.65
N PHE A 46 12.85 -6.04 1.32
CA PHE A 46 13.54 -5.71 0.10
C PHE A 46 14.64 -4.71 0.40
N ASP A 47 15.63 -4.64 -0.48
CA ASP A 47 16.66 -3.61 -0.40
C ASP A 47 16.03 -2.25 -0.79
N PRO A 48 15.97 -1.27 0.13
CA PRO A 48 15.40 0.04 -0.15
C PRO A 48 16.15 0.81 -1.25
N ASP A 49 17.42 0.51 -1.48
CA ASP A 49 18.22 1.12 -2.55
C ASP A 49 17.92 0.50 -3.92
N VAL A 50 17.32 -0.70 -3.96
CA VAL A 50 16.86 -1.35 -5.19
C VAL A 50 15.39 -0.97 -5.47
N GLY A 51 14.55 -1.03 -4.44
CA GLY A 51 13.12 -0.74 -4.54
C GLY A 51 12.26 -1.99 -4.72
N ALA A 52 10.94 -1.78 -4.74
CA ALA A 52 9.95 -2.84 -4.84
C ALA A 52 8.68 -2.44 -5.59
N VAL A 53 8.03 -3.43 -6.18
CA VAL A 53 6.67 -3.34 -6.72
C VAL A 53 5.75 -4.17 -5.82
N LEU A 54 4.90 -3.49 -5.05
CA LEU A 54 3.76 -4.11 -4.39
C LEU A 54 2.72 -4.48 -5.45
N TYR A 55 2.61 -5.76 -5.76
CA TYR A 55 1.76 -6.26 -6.83
C TYR A 55 0.45 -6.80 -6.29
N LEU A 56 -0.65 -6.32 -6.88
CA LEU A 56 -2.02 -6.75 -6.58
C LEU A 56 -2.63 -7.40 -7.83
N PRO A 57 -2.71 -8.73 -7.90
CA PRO A 57 -3.41 -9.45 -8.97
C PRO A 57 -4.87 -9.00 -9.14
N ALA A 58 -5.55 -9.51 -10.17
CA ALA A 58 -6.99 -9.30 -10.33
C ALA A 58 -7.77 -9.75 -9.07
N GLY A 59 -8.61 -8.86 -8.55
CA GLY A 59 -9.31 -9.06 -7.29
C GLY A 59 -9.85 -7.75 -6.71
N THR A 60 -10.67 -7.85 -5.65
CA THR A 60 -11.09 -6.72 -4.84
C THR A 60 -10.50 -6.85 -3.44
N TYR A 61 -9.53 -6.00 -3.12
CA TYR A 61 -8.83 -6.04 -1.85
C TYR A 61 -9.46 -5.07 -0.86
N ARG A 62 -10.13 -5.57 0.17
CA ARG A 62 -10.78 -4.71 1.18
C ARG A 62 -9.77 -4.35 2.25
N LEU A 63 -9.47 -3.05 2.35
CA LEU A 63 -8.58 -2.51 3.36
C LEU A 63 -9.36 -2.17 4.63
N GLY A 64 -9.20 -3.01 5.65
CA GLY A 64 -9.66 -2.83 7.02
C GLY A 64 -8.57 -2.33 7.98
N PRO A 65 -8.71 -2.53 9.30
CA PRO A 65 -7.76 -2.03 10.26
C PRO A 65 -6.50 -2.91 10.25
N LEU A 66 -5.39 -2.31 10.66
CA LEU A 66 -4.26 -3.05 11.20
C LEU A 66 -4.43 -3.12 12.73
N GLU A 67 -4.42 -4.32 13.28
CA GLU A 67 -4.48 -4.51 14.73
C GLU A 67 -3.31 -3.75 15.39
N GLY A 68 -3.61 -2.95 16.42
CA GLY A 68 -2.61 -2.14 17.12
C GLY A 68 -2.15 -0.86 16.39
N TYR A 69 -2.78 -0.47 15.28
CA TYR A 69 -2.38 0.72 14.52
C TYR A 69 -3.59 1.55 14.06
N ASP A 70 -3.82 2.69 14.72
CA ASP A 70 -4.95 3.62 14.51
C ASP A 70 -4.60 4.81 13.60
N ARG A 71 -3.40 4.77 12.98
CA ARG A 71 -2.83 5.87 12.21
C ARG A 71 -2.99 5.69 10.71
N HIS A 72 -2.57 6.72 9.99
CA HIS A 72 -2.45 6.69 8.54
C HIS A 72 -1.45 5.62 8.06
N HIS A 73 -1.86 4.80 7.10
CA HIS A 73 -0.96 3.85 6.44
C HIS A 73 -0.16 4.59 5.36
N SER A 74 1.13 4.73 5.63
CA SER A 74 2.08 5.45 4.80
C SER A 74 3.29 4.56 4.59
N PHE A 75 3.63 4.26 3.34
CA PHE A 75 4.89 3.58 3.00
C PHE A 75 6.03 4.61 2.91
N PRO A 76 7.09 4.51 3.73
CA PRO A 76 8.19 5.47 3.75
C PRO A 76 9.33 5.06 2.80
N PHE A 77 9.01 4.59 1.60
CA PHE A 77 9.99 4.03 0.66
C PHE A 77 10.20 4.92 -0.56
N SER A 78 11.45 4.95 -1.04
CA SER A 78 11.79 5.36 -2.41
C SER A 78 11.78 4.12 -3.32
N ARG A 79 11.67 4.30 -4.63
CA ARG A 79 11.63 3.22 -5.65
C ARG A 79 10.53 2.20 -5.35
N PHE A 80 9.36 2.70 -4.96
CA PHE A 80 8.26 1.89 -4.48
C PHE A 80 7.00 2.13 -5.29
N HIS A 81 6.52 1.07 -5.93
CA HIS A 81 5.39 1.12 -6.84
C HIS A 81 4.29 0.19 -6.36
N ILE A 82 3.04 0.66 -6.41
CA ILE A 82 1.86 -0.17 -6.20
C ILE A 82 1.22 -0.38 -7.56
N ARG A 83 1.11 -1.63 -8.01
CA ARG A 83 0.63 -1.97 -9.35
C ARG A 83 -0.42 -3.06 -9.32
N GLY A 84 -1.54 -2.82 -10.01
CA GLY A 84 -2.55 -3.85 -10.26
C GLY A 84 -2.49 -4.48 -11.66
N ASP A 85 -3.45 -5.34 -11.97
CA ASP A 85 -3.67 -5.97 -13.29
C ASP A 85 -4.46 -5.09 -14.29
N GLY A 86 -4.91 -3.92 -13.85
CA GLY A 86 -5.64 -2.95 -14.65
C GLY A 86 -6.87 -2.38 -13.93
N PRO A 87 -7.34 -1.17 -14.32
CA PRO A 87 -8.59 -0.61 -13.83
C PRO A 87 -9.76 -1.58 -14.04
N GLY A 88 -10.60 -1.77 -13.02
CA GLY A 88 -11.72 -2.72 -13.04
C GLY A 88 -11.35 -4.20 -12.87
N ARG A 89 -10.08 -4.59 -13.05
CA ARG A 89 -9.57 -5.93 -12.73
C ARG A 89 -9.04 -6.02 -11.32
N THR A 90 -8.27 -5.01 -10.90
CA THR A 90 -7.78 -4.86 -9.53
C THR A 90 -8.50 -3.69 -8.89
N THR A 91 -9.18 -3.93 -7.77
CA THR A 91 -9.84 -2.90 -6.96
C THR A 91 -9.29 -2.90 -5.55
N LEU A 92 -8.88 -1.73 -5.06
CA LEU A 92 -8.65 -1.50 -3.64
C LEU A 92 -9.89 -0.85 -3.05
N LEU A 93 -10.57 -1.56 -2.14
CA LEU A 93 -11.77 -1.10 -1.46
C LEU A 93 -11.39 -0.53 -0.08
N LEU A 94 -11.48 0.78 0.04
CA LEU A 94 -11.34 1.51 1.30
C LEU A 94 -12.64 1.39 2.10
N ASP A 95 -12.63 0.59 3.17
CA ASP A 95 -13.78 0.41 4.07
C ASP A 95 -13.87 1.58 5.06
N HIS A 96 -14.26 2.75 4.58
CA HIS A 96 -14.42 3.95 5.39
C HIS A 96 -15.60 3.90 6.37
N ARG A 97 -16.59 3.03 6.16
CA ARG A 97 -17.68 2.82 7.13
C ARG A 97 -17.15 2.24 8.44
N ALA A 98 -16.28 1.24 8.35
CA ALA A 98 -15.63 0.67 9.53
C ALA A 98 -14.37 1.47 9.93
N TYR A 99 -13.67 2.08 8.97
CA TYR A 99 -12.38 2.76 9.18
C TYR A 99 -12.35 4.16 8.52
N PRO A 100 -12.93 5.20 9.15
CA PRO A 100 -13.09 6.52 8.53
C PRO A 100 -11.81 7.21 8.05
N LYS A 101 -10.63 6.73 8.50
CA LYS A 101 -9.31 7.28 8.17
C LYS A 101 -8.47 6.38 7.25
N VAL A 102 -8.97 5.20 6.86
CA VAL A 102 -8.22 4.30 5.97
C VAL A 102 -7.90 5.04 4.67
N ARG A 103 -6.67 4.90 4.20
CA ARG A 103 -6.19 5.51 2.96
C ARG A 103 -5.05 4.68 2.41
N LEU A 104 -4.86 4.76 1.11
CA LEU A 104 -3.67 4.26 0.44
C LEU A 104 -2.75 5.46 0.17
N SER A 105 -1.59 5.48 0.83
CA SER A 105 -0.59 6.53 0.61
C SER A 105 0.84 6.00 0.65
N ILE A 106 1.66 6.48 -0.27
CA ILE A 106 3.12 6.41 -0.20
C ILE A 106 3.57 7.80 0.31
N HIS A 107 4.30 7.88 1.41
CA HIS A 107 4.63 9.16 2.06
C HIS A 107 6.10 9.20 2.48
N GLY A 108 6.87 10.17 1.97
CA GLY A 108 8.25 10.47 2.38
C GLY A 108 8.36 11.87 3.00
N ASP A 109 9.37 12.10 3.85
CA ASP A 109 9.76 13.41 4.37
C ASP A 109 10.97 13.95 3.58
N ALA A 110 10.86 15.20 3.11
CA ALA A 110 11.89 16.01 2.45
C ALA A 110 13.30 15.85 3.05
N ARG A 111 13.39 15.99 4.37
CA ARG A 111 14.68 16.16 5.06
C ARG A 111 15.48 14.85 5.16
N PHE A 112 14.88 13.73 4.74
CA PHE A 112 15.42 12.38 4.92
C PHE A 112 15.40 11.53 3.64
N GLY A 113 15.11 12.12 2.47
CA GLY A 113 15.31 11.46 1.16
C GLY A 113 14.26 10.42 0.72
N GLY A 114 13.06 10.41 1.31
CA GLY A 114 12.01 9.45 0.99
C GLY A 114 11.13 9.86 -0.20
N GLY A 115 10.58 8.90 -0.96
CA GLY A 115 9.52 9.15 -1.95
C GLY A 115 9.97 9.43 -3.39
N VAL A 116 11.24 9.21 -3.72
CA VAL A 116 11.75 9.29 -5.11
C VAL A 116 11.33 8.04 -5.86
N ASP A 117 10.86 8.19 -7.11
CA ASP A 117 10.48 7.07 -7.99
C ASP A 117 9.38 6.19 -7.37
N THR A 118 8.19 6.76 -7.20
CA THR A 118 7.04 6.04 -6.62
C THR A 118 5.79 6.22 -7.47
N SER A 119 4.92 5.22 -7.49
CA SER A 119 3.67 5.31 -8.26
C SER A 119 2.58 4.40 -7.71
N ILE A 120 1.34 4.73 -8.04
CA ILE A 120 0.18 3.84 -7.90
C ILE A 120 -0.46 3.77 -9.28
N SER A 121 -0.45 2.58 -9.91
CA SER A 121 -0.93 2.41 -11.28
C SER A 121 -1.78 1.14 -11.45
N ASP A 122 -2.50 1.10 -12.57
CA ASP A 122 -3.18 -0.11 -13.06
C ASP A 122 -4.17 -0.73 -12.06
N LEU A 123 -4.84 0.10 -11.27
CA LEU A 123 -5.86 -0.34 -10.34
C LEU A 123 -6.96 0.69 -10.17
N THR A 124 -8.09 0.25 -9.61
CA THR A 124 -9.21 1.10 -9.23
C THR A 124 -9.21 1.26 -7.71
N VAL A 125 -9.21 2.50 -7.20
CA VAL A 125 -9.43 2.75 -5.78
C VAL A 125 -10.87 3.18 -5.56
N ARG A 126 -11.57 2.48 -4.67
CA ARG A 126 -12.97 2.72 -4.32
C ARG A 126 -13.15 2.87 -2.83
N SER A 127 -14.26 3.48 -2.48
CA SER A 127 -14.68 3.74 -1.11
C SER A 127 -16.13 3.29 -0.95
N ASN A 128 -16.49 2.79 0.23
CA ASN A 128 -17.88 2.50 0.59
C ASN A 128 -18.67 3.72 1.11
N LEU A 129 -18.03 4.90 1.17
CA LEU A 129 -18.69 6.21 1.32
C LEU A 129 -18.96 6.86 -0.05
N PRO A 130 -20.12 7.54 -0.23
CA PRO A 130 -20.49 8.20 -1.50
C PRO A 130 -19.62 9.40 -1.89
N ALA A 131 -19.09 10.13 -0.91
CA ALA A 131 -18.25 11.31 -1.12
C ALA A 131 -17.08 11.32 -0.13
N PRO A 132 -16.12 10.40 -0.27
CA PRO A 132 -15.02 10.26 0.69
C PRO A 132 -14.02 11.43 0.64
N GLY A 133 -14.07 12.29 -0.39
CA GLY A 133 -12.99 13.21 -0.76
C GLY A 133 -11.86 12.47 -1.48
N ASN A 134 -10.77 13.16 -1.82
CA ASN A 134 -9.60 12.48 -2.38
C ASN A 134 -8.95 11.61 -1.29
N ARG A 135 -8.99 10.28 -1.47
CA ARG A 135 -8.41 9.27 -0.54
C ARG A 135 -7.40 8.34 -1.22
N THR A 136 -7.16 8.60 -2.50
CA THR A 136 -5.99 8.15 -3.24
C THR A 136 -4.93 9.22 -3.07
N SER A 137 -3.76 8.93 -2.48
CA SER A 137 -2.67 9.90 -2.60
C SER A 137 -1.40 9.26 -3.13
N ALA A 138 -1.04 9.70 -4.32
CA ALA A 138 0.31 10.06 -4.70
C ALA A 138 0.36 11.61 -4.78
N ASP A 139 0.43 12.29 -3.62
CA ASP A 139 0.80 13.71 -3.55
C ASP A 139 2.26 13.77 -3.12
N MET A 140 3.08 14.25 -4.04
CA MET A 140 4.50 14.48 -3.88
C MET A 140 4.72 15.85 -3.24
N ASN A 141 5.32 15.84 -2.05
CA ASN A 141 6.19 16.91 -1.58
C ASN A 141 7.23 16.29 -0.67
N VAL A 142 8.45 16.25 -1.21
CA VAL A 142 9.71 16.05 -0.51
C VAL A 142 10.67 16.94 -1.28
N HIS A 143 11.13 18.03 -0.66
CA HIS A 143 12.35 18.68 -1.11
C HIS A 143 13.51 17.71 -0.98
#